data_AF-A0A1H4X2V3-F1
#
_entry.id   AF-A0A1H4X2V3-F1
#
_cell.length_a   1.000
_cell.length_b   1.000
_cell.length_c   1.000
_cell.angle_alpha   90.00
_cell.angle_beta   90.00
_cell.angle_gamma   90.00
#
_symmetry.space_group_name_H-M   'P 1'
#
loop_
_entity.id
_entity.type
_entity.pdbx_description
1 polymer ?
#
loop_
_entity_poly.entity_id
_entity_poly.type
_entity_poly.pdbx_seq_one_letter_code
_entity_poly.pdbx_strand_id
1 'polypeptide(L)'
;MKPEVHYCKSWFRLKKTAIEPCDDTVARSRHVSGLPYTALIGSASKPACFVELLIDKRMIGVGFLDAMLREYLTYQFQKEADGKLFLSMVTHRDFLEGSDKVEEGTTYVFQPSGELVIRKEHFYPHKLEEAHSNFDPLRNYEAFPEFGEYLELIKLDR
;
A
#
# COMPACT_ATOMS: atom_id res chain seq x y z
N MET A 1 -1.94 -20.71 -6.55
CA MET A 1 -2.01 -20.14 -7.91
C MET A 1 -1.59 -18.69 -7.81
N LYS A 2 -0.65 -18.23 -8.64
CA LYS A 2 -0.20 -16.83 -8.58
C LYS A 2 -1.33 -15.93 -9.13
N PRO A 3 -1.69 -14.83 -8.46
CA PRO A 3 -2.73 -13.95 -8.95
C PRO A 3 -2.29 -13.32 -10.28
N GLU A 4 -3.25 -13.05 -11.16
CA GLU A 4 -3.01 -12.27 -12.37
C GLU A 4 -2.57 -10.86 -11.99
N VAL A 5 -1.65 -10.28 -12.76
CA VAL A 5 -1.12 -8.93 -12.52
C VAL A 5 -1.25 -8.11 -13.78
N HIS A 6 -1.81 -6.92 -13.64
CA HIS A 6 -1.88 -5.92 -14.70
C HIS A 6 -1.08 -4.68 -14.31
N TYR A 7 -0.64 -3.89 -15.27
CA TYR A 7 0.21 -2.75 -15.00
C TYR A 7 -0.35 -1.45 -15.57
N CYS A 8 -0.04 -0.37 -14.88
CA CYS A 8 -0.36 0.98 -15.31
C CYS A 8 0.65 1.97 -14.74
N LYS A 9 0.55 3.25 -15.14
CA LYS A 9 1.35 4.31 -14.52
C LYS A 9 0.96 4.54 -13.06
N SER A 10 -0.33 4.66 -12.79
CA SER A 10 -0.86 4.86 -11.44
C SER A 10 -2.31 4.41 -11.31
N TRP A 11 -2.74 4.12 -10.09
CA TRP A 11 -4.15 3.90 -9.77
C TRP A 11 -4.83 5.21 -9.36
N PHE A 12 -5.85 5.64 -10.10
CA PHE A 12 -6.60 6.85 -9.78
C PHE A 12 -7.74 6.55 -8.80
N ARG A 13 -7.44 6.69 -7.51
CA ARG A 13 -8.30 6.39 -6.37
C ARG A 13 -9.70 7.01 -6.46
N LEU A 14 -9.80 8.31 -6.77
CA LEU A 14 -11.08 9.02 -6.87
C LEU A 14 -11.98 8.51 -8.00
N LYS A 15 -11.38 8.11 -9.14
CA LYS A 15 -12.12 7.61 -10.30
C LYS A 15 -12.13 6.08 -10.40
N LYS A 16 -11.47 5.40 -9.46
CA LYS A 16 -11.38 3.95 -9.35
C LYS A 16 -10.96 3.30 -10.68
N THR A 17 -9.92 3.87 -11.31
CA THR A 17 -9.46 3.46 -12.64
C THR A 17 -7.95 3.54 -12.80
N ALA A 18 -7.41 2.72 -13.70
CA ALA A 18 -6.00 2.72 -14.07
C ALA A 18 -5.67 3.90 -15.00
N ILE A 19 -4.57 4.61 -14.71
CA ILE A 19 -4.03 5.66 -15.57
C ILE A 19 -2.92 5.09 -16.43
N GLU A 20 -3.03 5.31 -17.74
CA GLU A 20 -2.07 4.82 -18.75
C GLU A 20 -1.74 3.32 -18.53
N PRO A 21 -2.72 2.40 -18.73
CA PRO A 21 -2.46 0.97 -18.71
C PRO A 21 -1.32 0.61 -19.66
N CYS A 22 -0.47 -0.33 -19.25
CA CYS A 22 0.70 -0.74 -20.02
C CYS A 22 0.91 -2.25 -19.94
N ASP A 23 1.68 -2.79 -20.87
CA ASP A 23 2.06 -4.20 -20.88
C ASP A 23 3.23 -4.51 -19.91
N ASP A 24 3.54 -5.79 -19.78
CA ASP A 24 4.67 -6.30 -18.99
C ASP A 24 6.01 -5.71 -19.43
N THR A 25 6.20 -5.47 -20.73
CA THR A 25 7.48 -5.00 -21.29
C THR A 25 7.78 -3.59 -20.80
N VAL A 26 6.79 -2.70 -20.86
CA VAL A 26 6.90 -1.32 -20.37
C VAL A 26 7.06 -1.29 -18.86
N ALA A 27 6.25 -2.05 -18.12
CA ALA A 27 6.34 -2.09 -16.65
C ALA A 27 7.69 -2.66 -16.16
N ARG A 28 8.20 -3.71 -16.82
CA ARG A 28 9.52 -4.29 -16.52
C ARG A 28 10.64 -3.31 -16.82
N SER A 29 10.58 -2.61 -17.95
CA SER A 29 11.55 -1.57 -18.29
C SER A 29 11.58 -0.47 -17.22
N ARG A 30 10.40 -0.03 -16.73
CA ARG A 30 10.32 0.92 -15.62
C ARG A 30 10.94 0.37 -14.34
N HIS A 31 10.64 -0.88 -13.98
CA HIS A 31 11.20 -1.52 -12.80
C HIS A 31 12.74 -1.54 -12.83
N VAL A 32 13.33 -2.00 -13.94
CA VAL A 32 14.79 -2.06 -14.11
C VAL A 32 15.41 -0.66 -14.10
N SER A 33 14.72 0.32 -14.69
CA SER A 33 15.19 1.71 -14.76
C SER A 33 14.94 2.51 -13.48
N GLY A 34 14.33 1.91 -12.45
CA GLY A 34 13.97 2.60 -11.21
C GLY A 34 12.88 3.67 -11.37
N LEU A 35 12.05 3.56 -12.41
CA LEU A 35 10.94 4.47 -12.68
C LEU A 35 9.64 3.97 -12.03
N PRO A 36 8.73 4.88 -11.65
CA PRO A 36 7.50 4.51 -10.97
C PRO A 36 6.50 3.80 -11.87
N TYR A 37 5.78 2.84 -11.31
CA TYR A 37 4.65 2.17 -11.94
C TYR A 37 3.76 1.51 -10.88
N THR A 38 2.60 1.02 -11.31
CA THR A 38 1.66 0.33 -10.42
C THR A 38 1.33 -1.05 -10.97
N ALA A 39 1.32 -2.04 -10.07
CA ALA A 39 0.78 -3.37 -10.33
C ALA A 39 -0.63 -3.47 -9.73
N LEU A 40 -1.59 -3.96 -10.51
CA LEU A 40 -2.99 -4.18 -10.12
C LEU A 40 -3.20 -5.69 -10.00
N ILE A 41 -3.62 -6.16 -8.82
CA ILE A 41 -3.67 -7.59 -8.51
C ILE A 41 -5.09 -8.13 -8.77
N GLY A 42 -5.16 -9.16 -9.60
CA GLY A 42 -6.37 -9.93 -9.93
C GLY A 42 -7.29 -9.33 -10.99
N SER A 43 -7.19 -8.03 -11.29
CA SER A 43 -7.98 -7.39 -12.37
C SER A 43 -7.42 -6.03 -12.75
N ALA A 44 -7.46 -5.69 -14.04
CA ALA A 44 -7.09 -4.37 -14.56
C ALA A 44 -8.09 -3.26 -14.19
N SER A 45 -9.34 -3.60 -13.87
CA SER A 45 -10.43 -2.63 -13.62
C SER A 45 -11.05 -2.74 -12.24
N LYS A 46 -11.03 -3.93 -11.62
CA LYS A 46 -11.52 -4.17 -10.26
C LYS A 46 -10.48 -4.94 -9.43
N PRO A 47 -9.27 -4.40 -9.25
CA PRO A 47 -8.22 -5.12 -8.53
C PRO A 47 -8.62 -5.37 -7.08
N ALA A 48 -8.15 -6.48 -6.51
CA ALA A 48 -8.30 -6.75 -5.07
C ALA A 48 -7.39 -5.82 -4.25
N CYS A 49 -6.20 -5.54 -4.78
CA CYS A 49 -5.27 -4.55 -4.25
C CYS A 49 -4.38 -4.04 -5.38
N PHE A 50 -3.68 -2.95 -5.12
CA PHE A 50 -2.63 -2.45 -6.00
C PHE A 50 -1.33 -2.23 -5.24
N VAL A 51 -0.21 -2.32 -5.96
CA VAL A 51 1.14 -2.07 -5.45
C VAL A 51 1.73 -0.93 -6.27
N GLU A 52 1.93 0.22 -5.64
CA GLU A 52 2.59 1.40 -6.21
C GLU A 52 4.09 1.33 -5.92
N LEU A 53 4.89 1.07 -6.95
CA LEU A 53 6.34 1.07 -6.85
C LEU A 53 6.86 2.48 -7.14
N LEU A 54 7.13 3.26 -6.09
CA LEU A 54 7.69 4.60 -6.18
C LEU A 54 9.21 4.51 -5.94
N ILE A 55 9.88 3.82 -6.86
CA ILE A 55 11.28 3.37 -6.72
C ILE A 55 12.24 4.56 -6.62
N ASP A 56 11.99 5.61 -7.42
CA ASP A 56 12.69 6.90 -7.40
C ASP A 56 12.59 7.61 -6.04
N LYS A 57 11.52 7.37 -5.30
CA LYS A 57 11.27 7.90 -3.95
C LYS A 57 11.61 6.91 -2.84
N ARG A 58 12.21 5.76 -3.18
CA ARG A 58 12.55 4.69 -2.22
C ARG A 58 11.34 4.26 -1.39
N MET A 59 10.15 4.19 -2.00
CA MET A 59 8.91 3.86 -1.31
C MET A 59 8.08 2.87 -2.13
N ILE A 60 7.37 1.97 -1.44
CA ILE A 60 6.31 1.17 -2.03
C ILE A 60 5.03 1.37 -1.23
N GLY A 61 3.94 1.71 -1.92
CA GLY A 61 2.61 1.76 -1.34
C GLY A 61 1.82 0.52 -1.74
N VAL A 62 1.05 -0.05 -0.81
CA VAL A 62 0.05 -1.09 -1.12
C VAL A 62 -1.30 -0.59 -0.66
N GLY A 63 -2.30 -0.65 -1.54
CA GLY A 63 -3.69 -0.31 -1.20
C GLY A 63 -4.59 -1.51 -1.43
N PHE A 64 -5.26 -1.97 -0.38
CA PHE A 64 -6.26 -3.02 -0.44
C PHE A 64 -7.64 -2.40 -0.62
N LEU A 65 -8.39 -2.98 -1.55
CA LEU A 65 -9.65 -2.43 -2.03
C LEU A 65 -10.82 -3.27 -1.54
N ASP A 66 -11.89 -2.60 -1.12
CA ASP A 66 -13.16 -3.26 -0.82
C ASP A 66 -13.99 -3.49 -2.08
N ALA A 67 -15.21 -4.03 -1.92
CA ALA A 67 -16.13 -4.29 -3.04
C ALA A 67 -16.53 -3.02 -3.83
N MET A 68 -16.39 -1.83 -3.22
CA MET A 68 -16.63 -0.53 -3.84
C MET A 68 -15.34 0.12 -4.38
N LEU A 69 -14.22 -0.61 -4.37
CA LEU A 69 -12.88 -0.15 -4.73
C LEU A 69 -12.37 1.03 -3.88
N ARG A 70 -12.77 1.08 -2.61
CA ARG A 70 -12.25 2.04 -1.61
C ARG A 70 -11.05 1.42 -0.88
N GLU A 71 -10.02 2.24 -0.60
CA GLU A 71 -8.82 1.82 0.13
C GLU A 71 -9.08 1.70 1.64
N TYR A 72 -9.57 0.54 2.07
CA TYR A 72 -9.84 0.26 3.49
C TYR A 72 -8.57 -0.07 4.27
N LEU A 73 -7.51 -0.52 3.60
CA LEU A 73 -6.22 -0.81 4.21
C LEU A 73 -5.09 -0.35 3.31
N THR A 74 -4.11 0.35 3.87
CA THR A 74 -2.90 0.74 3.14
C THR A 74 -1.64 0.38 3.92
N TYR A 75 -0.63 -0.11 3.21
CA TYR A 75 0.73 -0.28 3.72
C TYR A 75 1.67 0.70 3.03
N GLN A 76 2.61 1.24 3.79
CA GLN A 76 3.72 2.03 3.28
C GLN A 76 5.03 1.36 3.68
N PHE A 77 5.82 1.00 2.69
CA PHE A 77 7.16 0.48 2.86
C PHE A 77 8.18 1.53 2.46
N GLN A 78 9.19 1.73 3.30
CA GLN A 78 10.35 2.56 3.02
C GLN A 78 11.53 1.67 2.64
N LYS A 79 12.24 1.98 1.56
CA LYS A 79 13.46 1.26 1.18
C LYS A 79 14.65 1.79 1.96
N GLU A 80 15.21 0.95 2.81
CA GLU A 80 16.38 1.19 3.66
C GLU A 80 17.69 1.17 2.88
N ALA A 81 18.77 1.65 3.50
CA ALA A 81 20.09 1.79 2.86
C ALA A 81 20.69 0.45 2.41
N ASP A 82 20.38 -0.64 3.13
CA ASP A 82 20.76 -2.01 2.78
C ASP A 82 19.89 -2.61 1.65
N GLY A 83 18.93 -1.85 1.14
CA GLY A 83 18.05 -2.24 0.05
C GLY A 83 16.77 -2.96 0.46
N LYS A 84 16.62 -3.31 1.74
CA LYS A 84 15.38 -3.93 2.26
C LYS A 84 14.25 -2.91 2.35
N LEU A 85 13.04 -3.42 2.39
CA LEU A 85 11.84 -2.65 2.65
C LEU A 85 11.47 -2.77 4.13
N PHE A 86 11.21 -1.64 4.77
CA PHE A 86 10.67 -1.58 6.12
C PHE A 86 9.23 -1.06 6.07
N LEU A 87 8.28 -1.83 6.60
CA LEU A 87 6.89 -1.41 6.77
C LEU A 87 6.83 -0.30 7.83
N SER A 88 6.74 0.95 7.38
CA SER A 88 6.77 2.13 8.24
C SER A 88 5.37 2.62 8.62
N MET A 89 4.35 2.27 7.84
CA MET A 89 2.99 2.71 8.12
C MET A 89 1.95 1.70 7.67
N VAL A 90 0.94 1.49 8.51
CA VAL A 90 -0.29 0.77 8.18
C VAL A 90 -1.47 1.67 8.53
N THR A 91 -2.42 1.85 7.63
CA THR A 91 -3.65 2.59 7.91
C THR A 91 -4.87 1.75 7.57
N HIS A 92 -5.72 1.52 8.56
CA HIS A 92 -7.08 1.01 8.40
C HIS A 92 -8.05 2.17 8.28
N ARG A 93 -9.06 2.05 7.41
CA ARG A 93 -10.11 3.05 7.22
C ARG A 93 -11.47 2.38 7.19
N ASP A 94 -12.36 2.91 8.02
CA ASP A 94 -13.79 2.62 7.96
C ASP A 94 -14.50 3.77 7.28
N PHE A 95 -15.53 3.44 6.50
CA PHE A 95 -16.25 4.39 5.67
C PHE A 95 -17.69 4.51 6.15
N LEU A 96 -18.23 5.72 6.07
CA LEU A 96 -19.66 5.96 6.30
C LEU A 96 -20.49 5.08 5.35
N GLU A 97 -21.56 4.51 5.88
CA GLU A 97 -22.44 3.62 5.13
C GLU A 97 -22.96 4.31 3.85
N GLY A 98 -22.87 3.61 2.72
CA GLY A 98 -23.30 4.13 1.42
C GLY A 98 -22.45 5.30 0.87
N SER A 99 -21.28 5.58 1.44
CA SER A 99 -20.43 6.71 1.07
C SER A 99 -18.96 6.32 0.81
N ASP A 100 -18.25 7.13 0.05
CA ASP A 100 -16.78 7.05 -0.07
C ASP A 100 -16.07 7.90 1.02
N LYS A 101 -16.82 8.50 1.96
CA LYS A 101 -16.27 9.28 3.06
C LYS A 101 -15.76 8.38 4.17
N VAL A 102 -14.53 8.62 4.62
CA VAL A 102 -13.94 7.96 5.78
C VAL A 102 -14.65 8.45 7.05
N GLU A 103 -15.13 7.51 7.86
CA GLU A 103 -15.71 7.76 9.18
C GLU A 103 -14.61 7.78 10.25
N GLU A 104 -13.76 6.75 10.22
CA GLU A 104 -12.68 6.52 11.16
C GLU A 104 -11.43 6.01 10.42
N GLY A 105 -10.25 6.41 10.87
CA GLY A 105 -8.98 5.85 10.44
C GLY A 105 -8.09 5.50 11.62
N THR A 106 -7.49 4.31 11.61
CA THR A 106 -6.44 3.93 12.56
C THR A 106 -5.13 3.75 11.82
N THR A 107 -4.12 4.55 12.17
CA THR A 107 -2.78 4.51 11.58
C THR A 107 -1.75 4.05 12.61
N TYR A 108 -0.99 3.03 12.23
CA TYR A 108 0.16 2.52 12.96
C TYR A 108 1.42 3.02 12.27
N VAL A 109 2.23 3.80 12.97
CA VAL A 109 3.52 4.31 12.49
C VAL A 109 4.62 3.57 13.22
N PHE A 110 5.36 2.78 12.46
CA PHE A 110 6.43 1.92 12.96
C PHE A 110 7.77 2.61 12.76
N GLN A 111 8.67 2.45 13.74
CA GLN A 111 10.06 2.88 13.63
C GLN A 111 11.00 1.67 13.67
N PRO A 112 12.14 1.70 12.96
CA PRO A 112 13.16 0.64 13.04
C PRO A 112 13.70 0.40 14.46
N SER A 113 13.57 1.37 15.36
CA SER A 113 13.92 1.27 16.77
C SER A 113 13.01 0.33 17.58
N GLY A 114 11.85 -0.06 17.04
CA GLY A 114 10.82 -0.81 17.77
C GLY A 114 9.75 0.07 18.41
N GLU A 115 9.83 1.41 18.25
CA GLU A 115 8.78 2.32 18.68
C GLU A 115 7.57 2.27 17.74
N LEU A 116 6.37 2.29 18.32
CA LEU A 116 5.10 2.30 17.60
C LEU A 116 4.23 3.46 18.09
N VAL A 117 3.81 4.32 17.16
CA VAL A 117 2.77 5.33 17.40
C VAL A 117 1.47 4.87 16.75
N ILE A 118 0.40 4.83 17.53
CA ILE A 118 -0.95 4.47 17.07
C ILE A 118 -1.79 5.73 17.09
N ARG A 119 -2.34 6.12 15.94
CA ARG A 119 -3.23 7.27 15.79
C ARG A 119 -4.60 6.79 15.36
N LYS A 120 -5.63 7.11 16.14
CA LYS A 120 -7.02 6.86 15.78
C LYS A 120 -7.71 8.20 15.57
N GLU A 121 -8.24 8.40 14.37
CA GLU A 121 -8.91 9.64 13.96
C GLU A 121 -10.35 9.36 13.56
N HIS A 122 -11.29 10.02 14.24
CA HIS A 122 -12.68 10.11 13.83
C HIS A 122 -12.89 11.42 13.07
N PHE A 123 -13.62 11.39 11.95
CA PHE A 123 -13.81 12.58 11.12
C PHE A 123 -15.12 13.32 11.42
N TYR A 124 -16.11 12.66 12.05
CA TYR A 124 -17.46 13.19 12.25
C TYR A 124 -18.08 12.78 13.61
N PRO A 125 -18.04 13.64 14.66
CA PRO A 125 -17.24 14.86 14.77
C PRO A 125 -15.74 14.55 14.79
N HIS A 126 -14.91 15.56 14.52
CA HIS A 126 -13.46 15.38 14.53
C HIS A 126 -12.95 15.04 15.94
N LYS A 127 -12.19 13.95 16.05
CA LYS A 127 -11.50 13.53 17.28
C LYS A 127 -10.22 12.79 16.90
N LEU A 128 -9.11 13.13 17.53
CA LEU A 128 -7.84 12.43 17.37
C LEU A 128 -7.37 11.87 18.71
N GLU A 129 -7.00 10.59 18.69
CA GLU A 129 -6.41 9.88 19.81
C GLU A 129 -5.04 9.35 19.38
N GLU A 130 -4.05 9.48 20.26
CA GLU A 130 -2.70 8.95 20.03
C GLU A 130 -2.29 8.08 21.21
N ALA A 131 -1.71 6.92 20.91
CA ALA A 131 -1.12 6.01 21.87
C ALA A 131 0.28 5.62 21.41
N HIS A 132 1.13 5.27 22.38
CA HIS A 132 2.51 4.84 22.15
C HIS A 132 2.68 3.43 22.67
N SER A 133 3.37 2.60 21.91
CA SER A 133 3.67 1.21 22.26
C SER A 133 5.03 0.82 21.68
N ASN A 134 5.42 -0.42 21.89
CA ASN A 134 6.59 -1.02 21.26
C ASN A 134 6.20 -2.27 20.48
N PHE A 135 7.03 -2.66 19.52
CA PHE A 135 6.86 -3.87 18.72
C PHE A 135 8.23 -4.48 18.37
N ASP A 136 8.23 -5.72 17.87
CA ASP A 136 9.44 -6.34 17.31
C ASP A 136 9.62 -5.90 15.84
N PRO A 137 10.65 -5.07 15.52
CA PRO A 137 10.84 -4.55 14.18
C PRO A 137 11.27 -5.60 13.17
N LEU A 138 11.78 -6.76 13.59
CA LEU A 138 12.31 -7.78 12.68
C LEU A 138 11.25 -8.30 11.69
N ARG A 139 9.98 -8.30 12.10
CA ARG A 139 8.85 -8.75 11.28
C ARG A 139 8.36 -7.73 10.25
N ASN A 140 8.82 -6.48 10.32
CA ASN A 140 8.43 -5.42 9.39
C ASN A 140 9.36 -5.30 8.18
N TYR A 141 10.37 -6.16 8.08
CA TYR A 141 11.30 -6.18 6.96
C TYR A 141 10.86 -7.14 5.87
N GLU A 142 10.97 -6.70 4.62
CA GLU A 142 10.77 -7.49 3.42
C GLU A 142 11.92 -7.26 2.43
N ALA A 143 12.14 -8.23 1.54
CA ALA A 143 13.01 -7.99 0.40
C ALA A 143 12.33 -7.01 -0.57
N PHE A 144 13.12 -6.24 -1.31
CA PHE A 144 12.59 -5.51 -2.45
C PHE A 144 12.09 -6.53 -3.51
N PRO A 145 10.86 -6.40 -4.02
CA PRO A 145 10.27 -7.42 -4.88
C PRO A 145 10.99 -7.48 -6.24
N GLU A 146 11.16 -8.69 -6.76
CA GLU A 146 11.44 -8.85 -8.19
C GLU A 146 10.22 -8.44 -9.02
N PHE A 147 10.43 -8.11 -10.30
CA PHE A 147 9.33 -7.73 -11.19
C PHE A 147 8.28 -8.84 -11.27
N GLY A 148 7.03 -8.52 -10.91
CA GLY A 148 5.90 -9.45 -10.90
C GLY A 148 5.80 -10.31 -9.63
N GLU A 149 6.71 -10.21 -8.67
CA GLU A 149 6.69 -10.99 -7.41
C GLU A 149 6.24 -10.14 -6.22
N TYR A 150 4.93 -9.92 -6.10
CA TYR A 150 4.34 -9.01 -5.10
C TYR A 150 3.71 -9.71 -3.89
N LEU A 151 3.71 -11.04 -3.85
CA LEU A 151 2.97 -11.83 -2.84
C LEU A 151 3.35 -11.46 -1.41
N GLU A 152 4.64 -11.24 -1.15
CA GLU A 152 5.10 -10.89 0.19
C GLU A 152 4.49 -9.55 0.63
N LEU A 153 4.39 -8.56 -0.25
CA LEU A 153 3.89 -7.22 0.08
C LEU A 153 2.38 -7.17 0.33
N ILE A 154 1.61 -8.13 -0.19
CA ILE A 154 0.13 -8.11 -0.18
C ILE A 154 -0.50 -9.05 0.86
N LYS A 155 0.26 -9.47 1.88
CA LYS A 155 -0.27 -10.25 3.01
C LYS A 155 -1.19 -9.38 3.88
N LEU A 156 -2.43 -9.81 4.13
CA LEU A 156 -3.40 -9.07 4.95
C LEU A 156 -3.09 -9.13 6.45
N ASP A 157 -2.61 -10.28 6.93
CA ASP A 157 -2.22 -10.48 8.33
C ASP A 157 -0.71 -10.32 8.45
N ARG A 158 -0.26 -9.21 9.06
CA ARG A 158 1.16 -8.91 9.31
C ARG A 158 1.46 -8.82 10.80
#